data_AF-A0A3L6JIX5-F1
#
_entry.id   AF-A0A3L6JIX5-F1
#
_cell.length_a   1.000
_cell.length_b   1.000
_cell.length_c   1.000
_cell.angle_alpha   90.00
_cell.angle_beta   90.00
_cell.angle_gamma   90.00
#
_symmetry.space_group_name_H-M   'P 1'
#
loop_
_entity.id
_entity.type
_entity.pdbx_description
1 polymer ?
#
loop_
_entity_poly.entity_id
_entity_poly.type
_entity_poly.pdbx_seq_one_letter_code
_entity_poly.pdbx_strand_id
1 'polypeptide(L)'
;MGTNSKSTGQLIQVNPINGTQQFWNGELNGKSVTIHFGKVGTPGHRGSREFPSANAAEQFLALRVRQKLEEGYKPLPLRNNRR
;
A
#
# COMPACT_ATOMS: atom_id res chain seq x y z
N MET A 1 2.63 -24.77 -0.87
CA MET A 1 3.71 -23.76 -0.86
C MET A 1 3.20 -22.56 -1.63
N GLY A 2 3.12 -21.37 -1.02
CA GLY A 2 2.66 -20.18 -1.76
C GLY A 2 2.03 -19.09 -0.91
N THR A 3 2.72 -18.61 0.12
CA THR A 3 2.56 -17.21 0.52
C THR A 3 3.96 -16.65 0.64
N ASN A 4 4.49 -16.20 -0.50
CA ASN A 4 5.62 -15.29 -0.50
C ASN A 4 5.09 -14.03 0.17
N SER A 5 5.26 -13.93 1.49
CA SER A 5 4.76 -12.85 2.33
C SER A 5 5.53 -11.58 2.02
N LYS A 6 5.36 -11.03 0.81
CA LYS A 6 5.65 -9.64 0.56
C LYS A 6 4.66 -8.88 1.43
N SER A 7 5.16 -8.23 2.49
CA SER A 7 4.36 -7.31 3.28
C SER A 7 3.94 -6.18 2.35
N THR A 8 2.70 -6.26 1.85
CA THR A 8 2.14 -5.28 0.93
C THR A 8 1.03 -4.52 1.64
N GLY A 9 1.24 -3.23 1.88
CA GLY A 9 0.23 -2.32 2.37
C GLY A 9 -0.63 -1.81 1.22
N GLN A 10 -1.69 -2.54 0.87
CA GLN A 10 -2.68 -2.10 -0.12
C GLN A 10 -3.81 -1.32 0.55
N LEU A 11 -3.94 -0.07 0.16
CA LEU A 11 -4.92 0.87 0.65
C LEU A 11 -5.71 1.46 -0.52
N ILE A 12 -6.99 1.72 -0.30
CA ILE A 12 -7.86 2.39 -1.26
C ILE A 12 -8.60 3.54 -0.57
N GLN A 13 -8.69 4.67 -1.25
CA GLN A 13 -9.50 5.80 -0.84
C GLN A 13 -10.53 6.06 -1.94
N VAL A 14 -11.81 6.00 -1.58
CA VAL A 14 -12.90 6.33 -2.49
C VAL A 14 -13.42 7.69 -2.07
N ASN A 15 -13.38 8.66 -2.99
CA ASN A 15 -13.97 9.96 -2.73
C ASN A 15 -15.45 9.92 -3.13
N PRO A 16 -16.39 10.05 -2.17
CA PRO A 16 -17.83 9.90 -2.44
C PRO A 16 -18.41 11.06 -3.27
N ILE A 17 -17.74 12.21 -3.32
CA ILE A 17 -18.27 13.43 -3.95
C ILE A 17 -18.16 13.39 -5.48
N ASN A 18 -17.06 12.86 -6.02
CA ASN A 18 -16.76 12.83 -7.45
C ASN A 18 -16.50 11.40 -7.98
N GLY A 19 -16.83 10.37 -7.19
CA GLY A 19 -16.65 8.96 -7.54
C GLY A 19 -15.20 8.56 -7.82
N THR A 20 -14.22 9.40 -7.45
CA THR A 20 -12.82 9.17 -7.77
C THR A 20 -12.23 8.18 -6.78
N GLN A 21 -11.68 7.09 -7.30
CA GLN A 21 -11.00 6.06 -6.52
C GLN A 21 -9.50 6.27 -6.63
N GLN A 22 -8.82 6.37 -5.51
CA GLN A 22 -7.37 6.45 -5.41
C GLN A 22 -6.86 5.16 -4.76
N PHE A 23 -5.80 4.60 -5.32
CA PHE A 23 -5.11 3.46 -4.76
C PHE A 23 -3.76 3.89 -4.23
N TRP A 24 -3.36 3.28 -3.12
CA TRP A 24 -2.03 3.41 -2.56
C TRP A 24 -1.54 2.02 -2.22
N ASN A 25 -0.39 1.65 -2.75
CA ASN A 25 0.20 0.33 -2.63
C ASN A 25 1.65 0.50 -2.19
N GLY A 26 2.00 -0.05 -1.04
CA GLY A 26 3.38 -0.09 -0.58
C GLY A 26 3.88 -1.53 -0.52
N GLU A 27 4.90 -1.84 -1.32
CA GLU A 27 5.55 -3.14 -1.38
C GLU A 27 6.92 -3.11 -0.70
N LEU A 28 7.10 -3.97 0.29
CA LEU A 28 8.41 -4.24 0.87
C LEU A 28 9.10 -5.40 0.14
N ASN A 29 10.30 -5.16 -0.38
CA ASN A 29 11.18 -6.18 -0.94
C ASN A 29 12.52 -6.16 -0.18
N GLY A 30 12.58 -6.89 0.93
CA GLY A 30 13.76 -6.91 1.81
C GLY A 30 14.05 -5.51 2.38
N LYS A 31 15.12 -4.87 1.89
CA LYS A 31 15.52 -3.51 2.28
C LYS A 31 14.97 -2.40 1.38
N SER A 32 14.22 -2.75 0.33
CA SER A 32 13.70 -1.78 -0.64
C SER A 32 12.19 -1.63 -0.48
N VAL A 33 11.70 -0.41 -0.28
CA VAL A 33 10.27 -0.09 -0.28
C VAL A 33 9.90 0.51 -1.62
N THR A 34 8.92 -0.09 -2.29
CA THR A 34 8.27 0.51 -3.45
C THR A 34 6.92 1.05 -3.03
N ILE A 35 6.67 2.34 -3.26
CA ILE A 35 5.36 2.97 -3.07
C ILE A 35 4.80 3.26 -4.45
N HIS A 36 3.59 2.80 -4.73
CA HIS A 36 2.83 3.06 -5.94
C HIS A 36 1.50 3.65 -5.55
N PHE A 37 1.22 4.88 -5.98
CA PHE A 37 -0.02 5.57 -5.67
C PHE A 37 -0.58 6.24 -6.91
N GLY A 38 -1.90 6.34 -7.00
CA GLY A 38 -2.52 6.95 -8.16
C GLY A 38 -4.03 6.87 -8.13
N LYS A 39 -4.65 7.38 -9.20
CA LYS A 39 -6.08 7.24 -9.43
C LYS A 39 -6.33 5.93 -10.16
N VAL A 40 -7.34 5.19 -9.74
CA VAL A 40 -7.76 3.95 -10.43
C VAL A 40 -8.10 4.32 -11.87
N GLY A 41 -7.43 3.67 -12.82
CA GLY A 41 -7.54 3.97 -14.26
C GLY A 41 -6.46 4.89 -14.83
N THR A 42 -5.52 5.40 -14.02
CA THR A 42 -4.32 6.08 -14.52
C THR A 42 -3.05 5.27 -14.21
N PRO A 43 -1.94 5.50 -14.94
CA PRO A 43 -0.66 4.83 -14.66
C PRO A 43 -0.16 5.06 -13.22
N GLY A 44 -0.57 6.17 -12.60
CA GLY A 44 -0.15 6.57 -11.26
C GLY A 44 1.33 6.94 -11.18
N HIS A 45 1.82 7.07 -9.96
CA HIS A 45 3.20 7.39 -9.63
C HIS A 45 3.80 6.28 -8.77
N ARG A 46 4.94 5.77 -9.20
CA ARG A 46 5.72 4.77 -8.47
C ARG A 46 7.05 5.36 -8.05
N GLY A 47 7.38 5.22 -6.77
CA GLY A 47 8.66 5.58 -6.18
C GLY A 47 9.25 4.41 -5.42
N SER A 48 10.47 4.03 -5.74
CA SER A 48 11.25 3.04 -4.98
C SER A 48 12.28 3.75 -4.12
N ARG A 49 12.43 3.30 -2.88
CA ARG A 49 13.44 3.79 -1.95
C ARG A 49 14.11 2.62 -1.25
N GLU A 50 15.44 2.59 -1.30
CA GLU A 50 16.25 1.66 -0.53
C GLU A 50 16.54 2.19 0.86
N PHE A 51 16.52 1.29 1.83
CA PHE A 51 16.84 1.54 3.22
C PHE A 51 18.08 0.74 3.63
N PRO A 52 18.76 1.14 4.71
CA PRO A 52 19.91 0.40 5.22
C PRO A 52 19.56 -0.99 5.77
N SER A 53 18.32 -1.18 6.25
CA SER A 53 17.87 -2.41 6.89
C SER A 53 16.42 -2.74 6.53
N ALA A 54 16.09 -4.03 6.42
CA ALA A 54 14.72 -4.51 6.18
C ALA A 54 13.75 -4.03 7.27
N ASN A 55 14.17 -4.06 8.54
CA ASN A 55 13.35 -3.60 9.65
C ASN A 55 13.00 -2.09 9.53
N ALA A 56 13.94 -1.27 9.05
CA ALA A 56 13.70 0.15 8.81
C ALA A 56 12.72 0.39 7.65
N ALA A 57 12.83 -0.41 6.59
CA ALA A 57 11.89 -0.41 5.47
C ALA A 57 10.46 -0.80 5.93
N GLU A 58 10.34 -1.81 6.80
CA GLU A 58 9.06 -2.25 7.35
C GLU A 58 8.42 -1.21 8.27
N GLN A 59 9.20 -0.63 9.19
CA GLN A 59 8.73 0.44 10.06
C GLN A 59 8.26 1.65 9.24
N PHE A 60 9.02 2.05 8.22
CA PHE A 60 8.63 3.15 7.34
C PHE A 60 7.32 2.86 6.61
N LEU A 61 7.17 1.65 6.05
CA LEU A 61 5.95 1.23 5.37
C LEU A 61 4.76 1.19 6.33
N ALA A 62 4.92 0.60 7.52
CA ALA A 62 3.87 0.50 8.53
C ALA A 62 3.41 1.87 9.02
N LEU A 63 4.33 2.80 9.28
CA LEU A 63 4.01 4.18 9.66
C LEU A 63 3.23 4.90 8.56
N ARG A 64 3.64 4.73 7.29
CA ARG A 64 2.91 5.32 6.15
C ARG A 64 1.53 4.73 5.99
N VAL A 65 1.39 3.42 6.17
CA VAL A 65 0.08 2.76 6.16
C VAL A 65 -0.81 3.34 7.25
N ARG A 66 -0.32 3.46 8.49
CA ARG A 66 -1.08 4.02 9.62
C ARG A 66 -1.54 5.46 9.35
N GLN A 67 -0.65 6.34 8.89
CA GLN A 67 -1.02 7.70 8.52
C GLN A 67 -2.11 7.74 7.46
N LYS A 68 -2.02 6.88 6.44
CA LYS A 68 -3.03 6.81 5.38
C LYS A 68 -4.37 6.27 5.89
N LEU A 69 -4.33 5.28 6.79
CA LEU A 69 -5.53 4.79 7.48
C LEU A 69 -6.22 5.91 8.26
N GLU A 70 -5.46 6.76 8.94
CA GLU A 70 -5.97 7.93 9.67
C GLU A 70 -6.53 9.02 8.72
N GLU A 71 -5.94 9.19 7.53
CA GLU A 71 -6.50 10.05 6.46
C GLU A 71 -7.80 9.50 5.84
N GLY A 72 -8.25 8.31 6.24
CA GLY A 72 -9.47 7.69 5.75
C GLY A 72 -9.27 6.74 4.56
N TYR A 73 -8.04 6.36 4.24
CA TYR A 73 -7.81 5.21 3.37
C TYR A 73 -8.25 3.95 4.10
N LYS A 74 -8.89 3.04 3.37
CA LYS A 74 -9.27 1.73 3.91
C LYS A 74 -8.25 0.70 3.44
N PRO A 75 -7.80 -0.21 4.32
CA PRO A 75 -7.04 -1.35 3.87
C PRO A 75 -7.96 -2.12 2.94
N LEU A 76 -7.46 -2.44 1.73
CA LEU A 76 -8.17 -3.34 0.84
C LEU A 76 -8.39 -4.62 1.63
N PRO A 77 -9.64 -4.97 2.00
CA PRO A 77 -9.87 -6.19 2.72
C PRO A 77 -9.33 -7.28 1.80
N LEU A 78 -8.33 -8.02 2.29
CA LEU A 78 -7.95 -9.28 1.67
C LEU A 78 -9.28 -10.02 1.52
N ARG A 79 -9.75 -10.17 0.28
CA ARG A 79 -11.00 -10.87 -0.02
C ARG A 79 -10.76 -12.32 0.35
N ASN A 80 -10.90 -12.63 1.64
CA ASN A 80 -11.04 -13.97 2.13
C ASN A 80 -12.44 -14.38 1.69
N ASN A 81 -12.51 -14.98 0.51
CA ASN A 81 -13.60 -15.87 0.13
C ASN A 81 -13.68 -16.98 1.18
N ARG A 82 -14.34 -16.71 2.29
CA ARG A 82 -14.94 -17.74 3.15
C ARG A 82 -16.42 -17.72 2.79
N ARG A 83 -16.85 -18.89 2.34
CA ARG A 83 -18.13 -19.24 1.72
C ARG A 83 -19.35 -18.79 2.51
#